data_AF-A0A7S1T343-F1
#
_entry.id   AF-A0A7S1T343-F1
#
_cell.length_a   1.000
_cell.length_b   1.000
_cell.length_c   1.000
_cell.angle_alpha   90.00
_cell.angle_beta   90.00
_cell.angle_gamma   90.00
#
_symmetry.space_group_name_H-M   'P 1'
#
loop_
_entity.id
_entity.type
_entity.pdbx_description
1 polymer ?
#
loop_
_entity_poly.entity_id
_entity_poly.type
_entity_poly.pdbx_seq_one_letter_code
_entity_poly.pdbx_strand_id
1 'polypeptide(L)'
;MSGSELPSDAVHIKEILASMGVHDYEPRVVNQLLDFVYRYSADILQDAELYAEHAGSNKGDVELEDVMMAIQLNAATSFVSPPGPDVLHELAEARNAVPLPGLSKQHGLYLPNEEHCLTNPNYQVRDLEDDDSQASDTDPDEQDLQAAMEAAAAEAAEASKAAEAADGQVEGEGEGE
;
A
#
# COMPACT_ATOMS: atom_id res chain seq x y z
N MET A 1 31.88 14.17 41.05
CA MET A 1 30.41 14.28 41.09
C MET A 1 29.88 13.42 39.96
N SER A 2 29.36 12.25 40.31
CA SER A 2 28.86 11.20 39.42
C SER A 2 27.59 11.68 38.71
N GLY A 3 27.69 11.95 37.41
CA GLY A 3 26.58 12.47 36.63
C GLY A 3 26.56 11.84 35.24
N SER A 4 26.16 10.56 35.19
CA SER A 4 25.49 9.89 34.05
C SER A 4 25.61 8.37 34.22
N GLU A 5 24.96 7.79 35.24
CA GLU A 5 24.73 6.34 35.21
C GLU A 5 23.69 6.11 34.11
N LEU A 6 24.12 5.53 32.99
CA LEU A 6 23.19 5.10 31.95
C LEU A 6 22.19 4.11 32.56
N PRO A 7 20.94 4.07 32.07
CA PRO A 7 19.97 3.09 32.55
C PRO A 7 20.53 1.67 32.38
N SER A 8 20.18 0.77 33.32
CA SER A 8 20.67 -0.62 33.35
C SER A 8 20.59 -1.31 31.98
N ASP A 9 19.47 -1.15 31.27
CA ASP A 9 19.25 -1.81 29.97
C ASP A 9 20.17 -1.27 28.87
N ALA A 10 20.57 0.00 28.94
CA ALA A 10 21.58 0.56 28.06
C ALA A 10 22.97 -0.05 28.33
N VAL A 11 23.29 -0.39 29.59
CA VAL A 11 24.54 -1.07 29.92
C VAL A 11 24.57 -2.47 29.31
N HIS A 12 23.48 -3.23 29.43
CA HIS A 12 23.38 -4.56 28.82
C HIS A 12 23.50 -4.53 27.28
N ILE A 13 22.88 -3.56 26.61
CA ILE A 13 23.01 -3.44 25.14
C ILE A 13 24.47 -3.16 24.74
N LYS A 14 25.20 -2.35 25.52
CA LYS A 14 26.63 -2.12 25.27
C LYS A 14 27.46 -3.37 25.47
N GLU A 15 27.14 -4.19 26.48
CA GLU A 15 27.80 -5.47 26.70
C GLU A 15 27.52 -6.45 25.54
N ILE A 16 26.29 -6.48 25.01
CA ILE A 16 25.94 -7.27 23.84
C ILE A 16 26.75 -6.83 22.62
N LEU A 17 26.83 -5.52 22.34
CA LEU A 17 27.64 -4.98 21.24
C LEU A 17 29.12 -5.34 21.40
N ALA A 18 29.66 -5.25 22.62
CA ALA A 18 31.03 -5.66 22.91
C ALA A 18 31.27 -7.17 22.70
N SER A 19 30.28 -8.01 23.03
CA SER A 19 30.36 -9.47 22.81
C SER A 19 30.39 -9.85 21.32
N MET A 20 29.78 -9.02 20.47
CA MET A 20 29.81 -9.16 19.01
C MET A 20 31.05 -8.54 18.36
N GLY A 21 31.99 -8.00 19.15
CA GLY A 21 33.21 -7.35 18.65
C GLY A 21 32.99 -5.94 18.09
N VAL A 22 31.83 -5.31 18.36
CA VAL A 22 31.53 -3.95 17.91
C VAL A 22 31.93 -2.96 19.01
N HIS A 23 33.09 -2.33 18.85
CA HIS A 23 33.64 -1.40 19.83
C HIS A 23 33.38 0.08 19.50
N ASP A 24 33.24 0.40 18.21
CA ASP A 24 32.98 1.77 17.73
C ASP A 24 31.58 1.87 17.14
N TYR A 25 30.71 2.65 17.80
CA TYR A 25 29.34 2.93 17.36
C TYR A 25 28.91 4.32 17.81
N GLU A 26 27.95 4.91 17.10
CA GLU A 26 27.35 6.17 17.51
C GLU A 26 26.50 5.96 18.78
N PRO A 27 26.54 6.86 19.78
CA PRO A 27 25.72 6.73 21.00
C PRO A 27 24.22 6.55 20.73
N ARG A 28 23.72 7.07 19.60
CA ARG A 28 22.33 6.95 19.18
C ARG A 28 21.90 5.51 18.88
N VAL A 29 22.83 4.64 18.48
CA VAL A 29 22.55 3.21 18.21
C VAL A 29 22.01 2.52 19.45
N VAL A 30 22.55 2.84 20.64
CA VAL A 30 22.08 2.24 21.90
C VAL A 30 20.62 2.61 22.18
N ASN A 31 20.24 3.87 21.93
CA ASN A 31 18.85 4.32 22.10
C ASN A 31 17.92 3.66 21.08
N GLN A 32 18.35 3.53 19.83
CA GLN A 32 17.55 2.86 18.80
C GLN A 32 17.34 1.37 19.09
N LEU A 33 18.36 0.70 19.62
CA LEU A 33 18.26 -0.70 20.05
C LEU A 33 17.35 -0.86 21.27
N LEU A 34 17.39 0.09 22.23
CA LEU A 34 16.42 0.11 23.33
C LEU A 34 14.99 0.25 22.81
N ASP A 35 14.73 1.23 21.95
CA ASP A 35 13.40 1.44 21.35
C ASP A 35 12.93 0.19 20.62
N PHE A 36 13.82 -0.49 19.90
CA PHE A 36 13.52 -1.75 19.23
C PHE A 36 13.14 -2.85 20.21
N VAL A 37 13.94 -3.08 21.27
CA VAL A 37 13.67 -4.14 22.26
C VAL A 37 12.32 -3.92 22.93
N TYR A 38 12.03 -2.69 23.37
CA TYR A 38 10.74 -2.40 24.02
C TYR A 38 9.57 -2.53 23.07
N ARG A 39 9.65 -2.00 21.84
CA ARG A 39 8.59 -2.15 20.84
C ARG A 39 8.36 -3.62 20.49
N TYR A 40 9.43 -4.36 20.19
CA TYR A 40 9.35 -5.78 19.87
C TYR A 40 8.70 -6.57 21.00
N SER A 41 9.12 -6.36 22.26
CA SER A 41 8.51 -7.07 23.39
C SER A 41 7.04 -6.70 23.60
N ALA A 42 6.67 -5.44 23.40
CA ALA A 42 5.29 -4.98 23.53
C ALA A 42 4.39 -5.58 22.43
N ASP A 43 4.86 -5.58 21.19
CA ASP A 43 4.13 -6.14 20.05
C ASP A 43 3.90 -7.65 20.24
N ILE A 44 4.94 -8.39 20.66
CA ILE A 44 4.81 -9.84 20.93
C ILE A 44 3.84 -10.13 22.08
N LEU A 45 3.89 -9.35 23.17
CA LEU A 45 2.97 -9.54 24.30
C LEU A 45 1.53 -9.17 23.94
N GLN A 46 1.34 -8.16 23.08
CA GLN A 46 0.02 -7.77 22.59
C GLN A 46 -0.58 -8.86 21.69
N ASP A 47 0.22 -9.45 20.80
CA ASP A 47 -0.21 -10.58 19.97
C ASP A 47 -0.51 -11.82 20.83
N ALA A 48 0.30 -12.08 21.86
CA ALA A 48 0.06 -13.18 22.80
C ALA A 48 -1.23 -12.98 23.62
N GLU A 49 -1.57 -11.75 24.04
CA GLU A 49 -2.86 -11.46 24.69
C GLU A 49 -4.03 -11.78 23.76
N LEU A 50 -3.94 -11.43 22.48
CA LEU A 50 -4.96 -11.76 21.48
C LEU A 50 -5.14 -13.27 21.30
N TYR A 51 -4.05 -14.04 21.37
CA TYR A 51 -4.11 -15.51 21.27
C TYR A 51 -4.70 -16.15 22.53
N ALA A 52 -4.35 -15.66 23.71
CA ALA A 52 -4.93 -16.09 24.97
C ALA A 52 -6.45 -15.82 25.01
N GLU A 53 -6.89 -14.63 24.58
CA GLU A 53 -8.32 -14.28 24.46
C GLU A 53 -9.05 -15.22 23.49
N HIS A 54 -8.41 -15.58 22.36
CA HIS A 54 -8.98 -16.52 21.40
C HIS A 54 -9.04 -17.96 21.94
N ALA A 55 -8.08 -18.37 22.78
CA ALA A 55 -8.07 -19.67 23.45
C ALA A 55 -9.14 -19.79 24.55
N GLY A 56 -9.81 -18.69 24.91
CA GLY A 56 -10.82 -18.64 25.96
C GLY A 56 -10.24 -18.46 27.37
N SER A 57 -8.97 -18.09 27.48
CA SER A 57 -8.34 -17.69 28.74
C SER A 57 -8.90 -16.35 29.21
N ASN A 58 -8.82 -16.08 30.52
CA ASN A 58 -9.22 -14.77 31.02
C ASN A 58 -8.26 -13.70 30.49
N LYS A 59 -8.79 -12.49 30.30
CA LYS A 59 -8.00 -11.34 29.87
C LYS A 59 -6.82 -11.11 30.85
N GLY A 60 -5.60 -11.19 30.32
CA GLY A 60 -4.36 -11.02 31.08
C GLY A 60 -3.70 -12.31 31.58
N ASP A 61 -4.34 -13.47 31.42
CA ASP A 61 -3.72 -14.78 31.69
C ASP A 61 -3.02 -15.29 30.42
N VAL A 62 -1.81 -14.79 30.15
CA VAL A 62 -0.99 -15.20 29.00
C VAL A 62 -0.13 -16.42 29.37
N GLU A 63 -0.29 -17.52 28.63
CA GLU A 63 0.50 -18.73 28.81
C GLU A 63 1.78 -18.72 27.95
N LEU A 64 2.71 -19.63 28.25
CA LEU A 64 3.95 -19.77 27.47
C LEU A 64 3.68 -20.11 26.01
N GLU A 65 2.64 -20.91 25.75
CA GLU A 65 2.26 -21.33 24.39
C GLU A 65 1.81 -20.13 23.54
N ASP A 66 1.09 -19.18 24.13
CA ASP A 66 0.63 -17.96 23.44
C ASP A 66 1.82 -17.11 23.00
N VAL A 67 2.83 -16.94 23.87
CA VAL A 67 4.07 -16.21 23.55
C VAL A 67 4.88 -16.95 22.48
N MET A 68 4.97 -18.28 22.57
CA MET A 68 5.66 -19.08 21.57
C MET A 68 5.01 -18.96 20.18
N MET A 69 3.67 -18.97 20.14
CA MET A 69 2.91 -18.80 18.90
C MET A 69 3.10 -17.39 18.31
N ALA A 70 3.06 -16.35 19.15
CA ALA A 70 3.34 -14.96 18.74
C ALA A 70 4.72 -14.79 18.13
N ILE A 71 5.75 -15.36 18.77
CA ILE A 71 7.12 -15.31 18.23
C ILE A 71 7.23 -16.04 16.90
N GLN A 72 6.61 -17.23 16.75
CA GLN A 72 6.67 -18.00 15.51
C GLN A 72 6.04 -17.26 14.32
N LEU A 73 4.87 -16.66 14.54
CA LEU A 73 4.15 -15.92 13.49
C LEU A 73 4.83 -14.60 13.14
N ASN A 74 5.32 -13.87 14.15
CA ASN A 74 6.10 -12.67 13.93
C ASN A 74 7.40 -12.97 13.16
N ALA A 75 8.09 -14.07 13.51
CA ALA A 75 9.34 -14.42 12.85
C ALA A 75 9.17 -14.77 11.36
N ALA A 76 8.01 -15.33 10.98
CA ALA A 76 7.69 -15.65 9.60
C ALA A 76 7.42 -14.41 8.73
N THR A 77 7.03 -13.28 9.34
CA THR A 77 6.63 -12.06 8.62
C THR A 77 7.69 -10.95 8.68
N SER A 78 8.37 -10.81 9.83
CA SER A 78 9.29 -9.71 10.10
C SER A 78 10.75 -10.02 9.75
N PHE A 79 11.13 -11.30 9.75
CA PHE A 79 12.50 -11.72 9.43
C PHE A 79 12.56 -12.46 8.10
N VAL A 80 13.53 -12.07 7.28
CA VAL A 80 13.83 -12.78 6.05
C VAL A 80 14.83 -13.88 6.37
N SER A 81 14.37 -15.13 6.36
CA SER A 81 15.29 -16.26 6.29
C SER A 81 15.82 -16.39 4.86
N PRO A 82 17.14 -16.60 4.66
CA PRO A 82 17.66 -16.85 3.33
C PRO A 82 17.00 -18.14 2.80
N PRO A 83 16.55 -18.15 1.54
CA PRO A 83 15.96 -19.35 0.95
C PRO A 83 16.96 -20.51 1.00
N GLY A 84 16.44 -21.72 1.21
CA GLY A 84 17.26 -22.92 1.27
C GLY A 84 18.08 -23.12 0.00
N PRO A 85 19.27 -23.75 0.09
CA PRO A 85 20.14 -23.95 -1.07
C PRO A 85 19.45 -24.74 -2.19
N ASP A 86 18.56 -25.67 -1.86
CA ASP A 86 17.83 -26.48 -2.84
C ASP A 86 16.89 -25.63 -3.69
N VAL A 87 16.19 -24.67 -3.08
CA VAL A 87 15.31 -23.72 -3.79
C VAL A 87 16.12 -22.84 -4.74
N LEU A 88 17.31 -22.41 -4.31
CA LEU A 88 18.22 -21.64 -5.16
C LEU A 88 18.76 -22.47 -6.32
N HIS A 89 19.05 -23.75 -6.11
CA HIS A 89 19.51 -24.65 -7.17
C HIS A 89 18.41 -24.92 -8.19
N GLU A 90 17.19 -25.20 -7.76
CA GLU A 90 16.03 -25.38 -8.66
C GLU A 90 15.79 -24.13 -9.51
N LEU A 91 15.81 -22.94 -8.88
CA LEU A 91 15.66 -21.68 -9.59
C LEU A 91 16.81 -21.44 -10.58
N ALA A 92 18.04 -21.77 -10.17
CA ALA A 92 19.21 -21.66 -11.03
C ALA A 92 19.12 -22.60 -12.23
N GLU A 93 18.71 -23.85 -12.06
CA GLU A 93 18.51 -24.80 -13.16
C GLU A 93 17.42 -24.32 -14.12
N ALA A 94 16.27 -23.87 -13.60
CA ALA A 94 15.18 -23.33 -14.40
C ALA A 94 15.60 -22.11 -15.23
N ARG A 95 16.38 -21.18 -14.65
CA ARG A 95 16.94 -20.03 -15.36
C ARG A 95 18.00 -20.50 -16.37
N ASN A 96 18.96 -21.31 -15.93
CA ASN A 96 20.13 -21.68 -16.74
C ASN A 96 19.77 -22.60 -17.91
N ALA A 97 18.59 -23.23 -17.89
CA ALA A 97 18.03 -23.94 -19.03
C ALA A 97 17.75 -23.02 -20.24
N VAL A 98 17.50 -21.73 -20.02
CA VAL A 98 17.29 -20.76 -21.10
C VAL A 98 18.66 -20.40 -21.70
N PRO A 99 18.93 -20.77 -22.98
CA PRO A 99 20.20 -20.46 -23.61
C PRO A 99 20.40 -18.95 -23.72
N LEU A 100 21.65 -18.52 -23.69
CA LEU A 100 21.98 -17.11 -23.84
C LEU A 100 21.52 -16.58 -25.21
N PRO A 101 20.95 -15.36 -25.28
CA PRO A 101 20.67 -14.70 -26.54
C PRO A 101 21.93 -14.61 -27.42
N GLY A 102 21.77 -14.75 -28.73
CA GLY A 102 22.89 -14.65 -29.66
C GLY A 102 23.60 -13.31 -29.55
N LEU A 103 24.94 -13.34 -29.47
CA LEU A 103 25.74 -12.13 -29.40
C LEU A 103 25.64 -11.35 -30.72
N SER A 104 25.36 -10.05 -30.65
CA SER A 104 25.45 -9.16 -31.81
C SER A 104 26.91 -9.04 -32.27
N LYS A 105 27.14 -9.00 -33.58
CA LYS A 105 28.46 -8.74 -34.18
C LYS A 105 28.80 -7.25 -34.26
N GLN A 106 27.85 -6.37 -33.93
CA GLN A 106 28.06 -4.93 -33.92
C GLN A 106 28.82 -4.53 -32.65
N HIS A 107 29.76 -3.59 -32.79
CA HIS A 107 30.45 -3.01 -31.65
C HIS A 107 29.52 -1.99 -30.99
N GLY A 108 29.28 -2.12 -29.68
CA GLY A 108 28.45 -1.17 -28.93
C GLY A 108 27.59 -1.82 -27.87
N LEU A 109 26.87 -0.98 -27.13
CA LEU A 109 25.88 -1.41 -26.14
C LEU A 109 24.58 -1.79 -26.86
N TYR A 110 24.02 -2.94 -26.51
CA TYR A 110 22.69 -3.33 -26.99
C TYR A 110 21.65 -2.70 -26.06
N LEU A 111 20.98 -1.66 -26.53
CA LEU A 111 19.83 -1.11 -25.83
C LEU A 111 18.60 -2.00 -26.11
N PRO A 112 17.72 -2.20 -25.12
CA PRO A 112 16.36 -2.68 -25.36
C PRO A 112 15.63 -1.78 -26.38
N ASN A 113 14.48 -2.22 -26.88
CA ASN A 113 13.63 -1.37 -27.71
C ASN A 113 13.36 -0.02 -27.03
N GLU A 114 13.13 1.04 -27.81
CA GLU A 114 12.89 2.39 -27.28
C GLU A 114 11.72 2.43 -26.27
N GLU A 115 10.72 1.58 -26.44
CA GLU A 115 9.59 1.41 -25.51
C GLU A 115 10.00 0.92 -24.11
N HIS A 116 11.13 0.22 -24.01
CA HIS A 116 11.71 -0.27 -22.76
C HIS A 116 12.90 0.58 -22.30
N CYS A 117 13.19 1.68 -23.02
CA CYS A 117 14.20 2.64 -22.63
C CYS A 117 13.56 3.80 -21.87
N LEU A 118 14.08 4.11 -20.68
CA LEU A 118 13.67 5.28 -19.89
C LEU A 118 14.30 6.58 -20.42
N THR A 119 14.26 6.79 -21.74
CA THR A 119 14.80 7.97 -22.42
C THR A 119 13.77 9.09 -22.55
N ASN A 120 12.48 8.76 -22.51
CA ASN A 120 11.42 9.75 -22.59
C ASN A 120 11.27 10.49 -21.25
N PRO A 121 11.04 11.81 -21.26
CA PRO A 121 10.73 12.55 -20.04
C PRO A 121 9.48 11.94 -19.39
N ASN A 122 9.63 11.50 -18.13
CA ASN A 122 8.53 10.96 -17.32
C ASN A 122 7.70 12.06 -16.63
N TYR A 123 7.90 13.31 -17.04
CA TYR A 123 7.22 14.48 -16.51
C TYR A 123 6.67 15.31 -17.67
N GLN A 124 5.49 15.88 -17.47
CA GLN A 124 4.96 16.94 -18.31
C GLN A 124 5.16 18.25 -17.54
N VAL A 125 5.84 19.20 -18.16
CA VAL A 125 5.89 20.56 -17.63
C VAL A 125 4.55 21.18 -17.95
N ARG A 126 3.77 21.54 -16.93
CA ARG A 126 2.60 22.38 -17.11
C ARG A 126 3.11 23.75 -17.54
N ASP A 127 2.68 24.22 -18.70
CA ASP A 127 2.89 25.61 -19.08
C ASP A 127 2.06 26.47 -18.12
N LEU A 128 2.69 27.49 -17.52
CA LEU A 128 2.07 28.37 -16.52
C LEU A 128 0.95 29.27 -17.11
N GLU A 129 0.65 29.12 -18.40
CA GLU A 129 -0.30 29.96 -19.15
C GLU A 129 -1.71 29.34 -19.24
N ASP A 130 -1.90 28.09 -18.78
CA ASP A 130 -3.21 27.42 -18.76
C ASP A 130 -4.00 27.62 -17.44
N ASP A 131 -3.43 28.31 -16.44
CA ASP A 131 -4.05 28.46 -15.10
C ASP A 131 -4.94 29.71 -14.94
N ASP A 132 -5.28 30.40 -16.05
CA ASP A 132 -6.21 31.54 -16.02
C ASP A 132 -7.60 31.23 -16.61
N SER A 133 -7.91 29.98 -16.95
CA SER A 133 -9.21 29.66 -17.57
C SER A 133 -10.06 28.54 -16.96
N GLN A 134 -9.57 27.75 -15.99
CA GLN A 134 -10.41 26.76 -15.30
C GLN A 134 -10.03 26.57 -13.81
N ALA A 135 -10.03 27.67 -13.05
CA ALA A 135 -10.33 27.63 -11.62
C ALA A 135 -11.70 28.28 -11.40
N SER A 136 -12.75 27.71 -11.98
CA SER A 136 -14.06 27.82 -11.35
C SER A 136 -14.03 26.87 -10.15
N ASP A 137 -13.77 27.41 -8.97
CA ASP A 137 -14.20 26.79 -7.71
C ASP A 137 -15.74 26.66 -7.77
N THR A 138 -16.22 25.65 -8.49
CA THR A 138 -17.60 25.18 -8.36
C THR A 138 -17.45 23.83 -7.71
N ASP A 139 -17.86 23.75 -6.44
CA ASP A 139 -17.95 22.49 -5.73
C ASP A 139 -18.68 21.47 -6.62
N PRO A 140 -18.17 20.23 -6.77
CA PRO A 140 -18.77 19.23 -7.66
C PRO A 140 -20.25 18.95 -7.32
N ASP A 141 -20.67 19.22 -6.08
CA ASP A 141 -22.06 19.09 -5.64
C ASP A 141 -23.00 20.16 -6.26
N GLU A 142 -22.52 21.37 -6.58
CA GLU A 142 -23.36 22.44 -7.17
C GLU A 142 -23.64 22.21 -8.66
N GLN A 143 -22.70 21.63 -9.41
CA GLN A 143 -22.92 21.31 -10.83
C GLN A 143 -23.94 20.18 -11.02
N ASP A 144 -23.92 19.19 -10.13
CA ASP A 144 -24.92 18.10 -10.13
C ASP A 144 -26.30 18.60 -9.69
N LEU A 145 -26.37 19.53 -8.71
CA LEU A 145 -27.62 20.19 -8.30
C LEU A 145 -28.20 21.07 -9.43
N GLN A 146 -27.36 21.78 -10.16
CA GLN A 146 -27.78 22.67 -11.24
C GLN A 146 -28.19 21.88 -12.49
N ALA A 147 -27.48 20.79 -12.83
CA ALA A 147 -27.86 19.87 -13.90
C ALA A 147 -29.17 19.11 -13.56
N ALA A 148 -29.38 18.72 -12.31
CA ALA A 148 -30.64 18.11 -11.87
C ALA A 148 -31.81 19.11 -11.92
N MET A 149 -31.59 20.38 -11.58
CA MET A 149 -32.62 21.42 -11.64
C MET A 149 -32.97 21.79 -13.08
N GLU A 150 -32.01 21.79 -14.01
CA GLU A 150 -32.23 22.06 -15.43
C GLU A 150 -32.91 20.87 -16.14
N ALA A 151 -32.57 19.63 -15.77
CA ALA A 151 -33.27 18.43 -16.24
C ALA A 151 -34.72 18.37 -15.74
N ALA A 152 -34.97 18.73 -14.47
CA ALA A 152 -36.33 18.81 -13.92
C ALA A 152 -37.16 19.94 -14.56
N ALA A 153 -36.54 21.06 -14.94
CA ALA A 153 -37.21 22.14 -15.68
C ALA A 153 -37.56 21.72 -17.12
N ALA A 154 -36.73 20.92 -17.78
CA ALA A 154 -37.01 20.37 -19.09
C ALA A 154 -38.16 19.34 -19.05
N GLU A 155 -38.20 18.47 -18.04
CA GLU A 155 -39.27 17.49 -17.85
C GLU A 155 -40.62 18.18 -17.54
N ALA A 156 -40.62 19.24 -16.72
CA ALA A 156 -41.82 20.03 -16.44
C ALA A 156 -42.35 20.81 -17.67
N ALA A 157 -41.45 21.28 -18.54
CA ALA A 157 -41.83 21.92 -19.80
C ALA A 157 -42.41 20.92 -20.82
N GLU A 158 -41.93 19.68 -20.82
CA GLU A 158 -42.45 18.61 -21.69
C GLU A 158 -43.83 18.12 -21.23
N ALA A 159 -44.05 18.02 -19.90
CA ALA A 159 -45.36 17.69 -19.32
C ALA A 159 -46.42 18.78 -19.59
N SER A 160 -46.03 20.06 -19.61
CA SER A 160 -46.93 21.16 -19.99
C SER A 160 -47.31 21.11 -21.48
N LYS A 161 -46.46 20.56 -22.35
CA LYS A 161 -46.74 20.45 -23.80
C LYS A 161 -47.66 19.28 -24.14
N ALA A 162 -47.69 18.23 -23.31
CA ALA A 162 -48.57 17.07 -23.49
C ALA A 162 -50.01 17.32 -23.03
N ALA A 163 -50.24 18.24 -22.09
CA ALA A 163 -51.59 18.60 -21.64
C ALA A 163 -52.38 19.49 -22.63
N GLU A 164 -51.70 20.14 -23.57
CA GLU A 164 -52.34 20.96 -24.62
C GLU A 164 -52.71 20.15 -25.89
N ALA A 165 -52.29 18.87 -25.98
CA ALA A 165 -52.52 18.02 -27.16
C ALA A 165 -53.64 16.95 -26.99
N ALA A 166 -54.34 16.94 -25.84
CA ALA A 166 -55.37 15.95 -25.52
C ALA A 166 -56.83 16.46 -25.65
N ASP A 167 -57.06 17.54 -26.41
CA ASP A 167 -58.38 17.97 -26.88
C ASP A 167 -58.43 17.84 -28.41
N GLY A 168 -58.72 16.64 -28.92
CA GLY A 168 -58.74 16.40 -30.37
C GLY A 168 -58.92 14.95 -30.83
N GLN A 169 -60.17 14.47 -30.80
CA GLN A 169 -60.76 13.42 -31.67
C GLN A 169 -60.33 11.94 -31.53
N VAL A 170 -61.21 11.20 -30.85
CA VAL A 170 -61.54 9.77 -31.01
C VAL A 170 -62.45 9.59 -32.23
N GLU A 171 -62.13 8.69 -33.17
CA GLU A 171 -62.97 7.76 -34.00
C GLU A 171 -61.98 7.03 -34.94
N GLY A 172 -62.01 5.75 -35.32
CA GLY A 172 -62.88 4.59 -35.18
C GLY A 172 -62.35 3.47 -36.11
N GLU A 173 -62.64 2.20 -35.79
CA GLU A 173 -62.76 1.02 -36.70
C GLU A 173 -61.48 0.56 -37.47
N GLY A 174 -61.17 -0.71 -37.73
CA GLY A 174 -61.84 -2.01 -37.65
C GLY A 174 -61.17 -2.96 -38.68
N GLU A 175 -61.06 -4.25 -38.35
CA GLU A 175 -60.89 -5.43 -39.25
C GLU A 175 -59.57 -5.53 -40.06
N GLY A 176 -58.89 -6.65 -40.26
CA GLY A 176 -59.23 -8.07 -40.23
C GLY A 176 -58.69 -8.70 -41.53
N GLU A 177 -57.81 -9.69 -41.44
CA GLU A 177 -57.64 -10.84 -42.35
C GLU A 177 -56.84 -11.94 -41.64
#